data_AF-A0A1U7P1K5-F1
#
_entry.id   AF-A0A1U7P1K5-F1
#
_cell.length_a   1.000
_cell.length_b   1.000
_cell.length_c   1.000
_cell.angle_alpha   90.00
_cell.angle_beta   90.00
_cell.angle_gamma   90.00
#
_symmetry.space_group_name_H-M   'P 1'
#
loop_
_entity.id
_entity.type
_entity.pdbx_description
1 polymer ?
#
loop_
_entity_poly.entity_id
_entity_poly.type
_entity_poly.pdbx_seq_one_letter_code
_entity_poly.pdbx_strand_id
1 'polypeptide(L)'
;MATLEIECPVCGEVLELSDQDRAELQPGDVIVCDSCNAEMEVTRSGGGEDFELELLGILTTCPNCGEEFEVTEDMLATAPTVQADDGSEVSIVSCPHCQAGIELEFEDGPDTNPLSSQ
;
A
#
# COMPACT_ATOMS: atom_id res chain seq x y z
N MET A 1 22.37 -0.08 -18.34
CA MET A 1 21.76 0.46 -17.12
C MET A 1 20.64 -0.50 -16.85
N ALA A 2 20.77 -1.34 -15.83
CA ALA A 2 19.74 -2.30 -15.50
C ALA A 2 18.78 -1.59 -14.55
N THR A 3 17.62 -1.21 -15.05
CA THR A 3 16.53 -0.74 -14.20
C THR A 3 15.79 -1.95 -13.66
N LEU A 4 15.51 -1.95 -12.36
CA LEU A 4 14.63 -2.93 -11.75
C LEU A 4 13.22 -2.37 -11.80
N GLU A 5 12.30 -3.13 -12.38
CA GLU A 5 10.87 -2.82 -12.42
C GLU A 5 10.21 -3.50 -11.24
N ILE A 6 9.60 -2.72 -10.34
CA ILE A 6 8.82 -3.22 -9.20
C ILE A 6 7.39 -2.72 -9.32
N GLU A 7 6.41 -3.59 -9.22
CA GLU A 7 5.00 -3.20 -9.22
C GLU A 7 4.55 -2.74 -7.83
N CYS A 8 3.89 -1.59 -7.76
CA CYS A 8 3.29 -1.10 -6.52
C CYS A 8 2.12 -2.02 -6.14
N PRO A 9 2.10 -2.64 -4.95
CA PRO A 9 1.02 -3.53 -4.54
C PRO A 9 -0.32 -2.82 -4.31
N VAL A 10 -0.33 -1.48 -4.22
CA VAL A 10 -1.54 -0.68 -3.95
C VAL A 10 -2.24 -0.26 -5.23
N CYS A 11 -1.51 0.25 -6.21
CA CYS A 11 -2.09 0.79 -7.45
C CYS A 11 -1.67 0.05 -8.73
N GLY A 12 -0.75 -0.92 -8.63
CA GLY A 12 -0.21 -1.65 -9.77
C GLY A 12 0.73 -0.83 -10.66
N GLU A 13 1.14 0.37 -10.24
CA GLU A 13 2.08 1.20 -11.00
C GLU A 13 3.49 0.60 -10.99
N VAL A 14 4.18 0.65 -12.13
CA VAL A 14 5.55 0.11 -12.26
C VAL A 14 6.57 1.17 -11.81
N LEU A 15 7.23 0.93 -10.69
CA LEU A 15 8.35 1.71 -10.20
C LEU A 15 9.65 1.26 -10.86
N GLU A 16 10.30 2.17 -11.57
CA GLU A 16 11.61 1.94 -12.20
C GLU A 16 12.74 2.41 -11.27
N LEU A 17 13.43 1.48 -10.60
CA LEU A 17 14.58 1.78 -9.76
C LEU A 17 15.89 1.61 -10.53
N SER A 18 16.76 2.62 -10.53
CA SER A 18 18.08 2.50 -11.16
C SER A 18 19.07 1.73 -10.27
N ASP A 19 20.13 1.21 -10.87
CA ASP A 19 21.27 0.61 -10.16
C ASP A 19 21.81 1.52 -9.03
N GLN A 20 21.75 2.85 -9.22
CA GLN A 20 22.22 3.83 -8.25
C GLN A 20 21.27 3.91 -7.04
N ASP A 21 19.97 4.06 -7.26
CA ASP A 21 18.96 4.06 -6.19
C ASP A 21 19.03 2.77 -5.37
N ARG A 22 19.13 1.62 -6.04
CA ARG A 22 19.25 0.31 -5.39
C ARG A 22 20.54 0.14 -4.58
N ALA A 23 21.62 0.80 -4.98
CA ALA A 23 22.89 0.77 -4.25
C ALA A 23 22.86 1.66 -3.00
N GLU A 24 21.98 2.66 -2.98
CA GLU A 24 21.78 3.56 -1.85
C GLU A 24 20.72 3.01 -0.87
N LEU A 25 19.75 2.24 -1.35
CA LEU A 25 18.66 1.66 -0.56
C LEU A 25 19.09 0.47 0.32
N GLN A 26 18.89 0.59 1.62
CA GLN A 26 19.16 -0.47 2.58
C GLN A 26 17.88 -1.10 3.12
N PRO A 27 17.93 -2.33 3.66
CA PRO A 27 16.77 -2.86 4.38
C PRO A 27 16.44 -1.94 5.57
N GLY A 28 15.19 -1.49 5.65
CA GLY A 28 14.69 -0.45 6.57
C GLY A 28 14.55 0.95 5.95
N ASP A 29 14.94 1.16 4.69
CA ASP A 29 14.60 2.38 3.95
C ASP A 29 13.14 2.36 3.48
N VAL A 30 12.51 3.54 3.41
CA VAL A 30 11.12 3.71 2.97
C VAL A 30 11.09 4.34 1.58
N ILE A 31 10.38 3.70 0.67
CA ILE A 31 10.12 4.15 -0.70
C ILE A 31 8.67 4.57 -0.80
N VAL A 32 8.42 5.76 -1.36
CA VAL A 32 7.06 6.27 -1.56
C VAL A 32 6.67 6.12 -3.03
N CYS A 33 5.51 5.53 -3.30
CA CYS A 33 4.96 5.50 -4.64
C CYS A 33 4.51 6.90 -5.07
N ASP A 34 4.99 7.39 -6.22
CA ASP A 34 4.66 8.74 -6.71
C ASP A 34 3.17 8.87 -7.10
N SER A 35 2.52 7.76 -7.48
CA SER A 35 1.13 7.78 -7.94
C SER A 35 0.09 7.67 -6.84
N CYS A 36 0.33 6.85 -5.81
CA CYS A 36 -0.66 6.59 -4.74
C CYS A 36 -0.17 7.00 -3.35
N ASN A 37 1.05 7.52 -3.25
CA ASN A 37 1.69 7.92 -1.99
C ASN A 37 1.77 6.78 -0.96
N ALA A 38 1.77 5.52 -1.42
CA ALA A 38 1.98 4.36 -0.57
C ALA A 38 3.42 4.29 -0.07
N GLU A 39 3.61 4.03 1.22
CA GLU A 39 4.91 3.89 1.87
C GLU A 39 5.29 2.42 1.96
N MET A 40 6.41 2.06 1.35
CA MET A 40 6.90 0.70 1.25
C MET A 40 8.29 0.60 1.87
N GLU A 41 8.45 -0.24 2.89
CA GLU A 41 9.75 -0.55 3.46
C GLU A 41 10.51 -1.54 2.60
N VAL A 42 11.79 -1.29 2.39
CA VAL A 42 12.71 -2.28 1.85
C VAL A 42 13.01 -3.30 2.94
N THR A 43 12.51 -4.53 2.81
CA THR A 43 12.82 -5.60 3.78
C THR A 43 14.02 -6.42 3.34
N ARG A 44 14.35 -6.40 2.04
CA ARG A 44 15.51 -7.10 1.48
C ARG A 44 16.12 -6.37 0.29
N SER A 45 17.40 -5.98 0.41
CA SER A 45 18.22 -5.46 -0.69
C SER A 45 19.19 -6.55 -1.19
N GLY A 46 18.74 -7.47 -2.04
CA GLY A 46 19.62 -8.42 -2.74
C GLY A 46 20.16 -7.77 -4.01
N GLY A 47 21.45 -7.43 -4.04
CA GLY A 47 22.11 -6.67 -5.11
C GLY A 47 22.10 -7.31 -6.51
N GLY A 48 20.95 -7.30 -7.17
CA GLY A 48 20.80 -7.75 -8.55
C GLY A 48 19.34 -7.99 -8.91
N GLU A 49 18.65 -8.88 -8.18
CA GLU A 49 17.33 -9.40 -8.58
C GLU A 49 16.37 -9.72 -7.41
N ASP A 50 16.84 -9.78 -6.15
CA ASP A 50 16.02 -10.12 -4.98
C ASP A 50 15.72 -8.87 -4.14
N PHE A 51 14.80 -8.02 -4.61
CA PHE A 51 14.31 -6.86 -3.87
C PHE A 51 12.92 -7.18 -3.31
N GLU A 52 12.73 -7.07 -2.00
CA GLU A 52 11.46 -7.37 -1.34
C GLU A 52 10.99 -6.11 -0.60
N LEU A 53 9.73 -5.75 -0.82
CA LEU A 53 9.08 -4.58 -0.26
C LEU A 53 7.91 -5.01 0.62
N GLU A 54 7.77 -4.39 1.78
CA GLU A 54 6.63 -4.56 2.69
C GLU A 54 5.87 -3.24 2.81
N LEU A 55 4.55 -3.28 2.68
CA LEU A 55 3.72 -2.08 2.81
C LEU A 55 3.64 -1.69 4.29
N LEU A 56 4.16 -0.52 4.66
CA LEU A 56 4.06 -0.03 6.04
C LEU A 56 2.70 0.61 6.31
N GLY A 57 2.17 1.29 5.30
CA GLY A 57 0.87 1.95 5.39
C GLY A 57 0.53 2.74 4.14
N ILE A 58 -0.72 3.20 4.10
CA ILE A 58 -1.24 4.05 3.03
C ILE A 58 -1.57 5.41 3.63
N LEU A 59 -1.00 6.47 3.05
CA LEU A 59 -1.37 7.84 3.36
C LEU A 59 -2.74 8.15 2.75
N THR A 60 -3.71 8.46 3.61
CA THR A 60 -5.05 8.86 3.18
C THR A 60 -5.49 10.14 3.88
N THR A 61 -6.39 10.88 3.26
CA THR A 61 -6.92 12.12 3.82
C THR A 61 -8.25 11.88 4.50
N CYS A 62 -8.39 12.30 5.75
CA CYS A 62 -9.66 12.17 6.45
C CYS A 62 -10.72 13.10 5.83
N PRO A 63 -11.88 12.58 5.38
CA PRO A 63 -12.95 13.41 4.80
C PRO A 63 -13.65 14.33 5.82
N ASN A 64 -13.48 14.06 7.12
CA ASN A 64 -14.11 14.84 8.19
C ASN A 64 -13.26 16.05 8.62
N CYS A 65 -11.95 15.88 8.83
CA CYS A 65 -11.06 16.96 9.27
C CYS A 65 -10.12 17.49 8.18
N GLY A 66 -9.98 16.78 7.05
CA GLY A 66 -9.08 17.15 5.96
C GLY A 66 -7.60 16.93 6.27
N GLU A 67 -7.28 16.23 7.36
CA GLU A 67 -5.90 15.94 7.75
C GLU A 67 -5.44 14.62 7.14
N GLU A 68 -4.21 14.60 6.66
CA GLU A 68 -3.53 13.40 6.16
C GLU A 68 -3.09 12.52 7.33
N PHE A 69 -3.36 11.22 7.24
CA PHE A 69 -2.94 10.25 8.23
C PHE A 69 -2.55 8.94 7.56
N GLU A 70 -1.67 8.21 8.24
CA GLU A 70 -1.19 6.90 7.81
C GLU A 70 -2.15 5.82 8.30
N VAL A 71 -2.60 4.98 7.38
CA VAL A 71 -3.36 3.77 7.68
C VAL A 71 -2.38 2.60 7.66
N THR A 72 -2.04 2.08 8.84
CA THR A 72 -1.13 0.95 8.99
C THR A 72 -1.88 -0.38 9.06
N GLU A 73 -1.16 -1.47 8.82
CA GLU A 73 -1.72 -2.82 8.88
C GLU A 73 -2.27 -3.18 10.28
N ASP A 74 -1.66 -2.65 11.36
CA ASP A 74 -2.18 -2.80 12.74
C ASP A 74 -3.53 -2.08 12.92
N MET A 75 -3.70 -0.91 12.30
CA MET A 75 -4.99 -0.21 12.29
C MET A 75 -6.05 -0.99 11.52
N LEU A 76 -5.70 -1.65 10.41
CA LEU A 76 -6.62 -2.55 9.71
C LEU A 76 -6.95 -3.80 10.54
N ALA A 77 -5.96 -4.43 11.14
CA ALA A 77 -6.13 -5.66 11.92
C ALA A 77 -7.01 -5.46 13.15
N THR A 78 -7.03 -4.24 13.70
CA THR A 78 -7.88 -3.86 14.82
C THR A 78 -9.18 -3.16 14.40
N ALA A 79 -9.30 -2.76 13.14
CA ALA A 79 -10.50 -2.13 12.61
C ALA A 79 -11.64 -3.15 12.44
N PRO A 80 -12.87 -2.81 12.85
CA PRO A 80 -14.02 -3.64 12.55
C PRO A 80 -14.33 -3.60 11.05
N THR A 81 -14.40 -4.77 10.44
CA THR A 81 -14.84 -4.98 9.06
C THR A 81 -16.37 -5.08 9.03
N VAL A 82 -17.01 -4.35 8.11
CA VAL A 82 -18.47 -4.38 7.90
C VAL A 82 -18.76 -4.58 6.41
N GLN A 83 -19.89 -5.21 6.12
CA GLN A 83 -20.36 -5.35 4.74
C GLN A 83 -21.18 -4.10 4.37
N ALA A 84 -20.76 -3.40 3.32
CA ALA A 84 -21.47 -2.27 2.75
C ALA A 84 -22.79 -2.73 2.09
N ASP A 85 -23.72 -1.80 1.87
CA ASP A 85 -25.01 -2.08 1.20
C ASP A 85 -24.84 -2.66 -0.22
N ASP A 86 -23.72 -2.39 -0.89
CA ASP A 86 -23.39 -2.94 -2.22
C ASP A 86 -22.81 -4.36 -2.18
N GLY A 87 -22.48 -4.87 -0.98
CA GLY A 87 -21.92 -6.19 -0.76
C GLY A 87 -20.40 -6.22 -0.56
N SER A 88 -19.69 -5.10 -0.77
CA SER A 88 -18.25 -4.95 -0.51
C SER A 88 -17.91 -5.02 0.98
N GLU A 89 -16.75 -5.55 1.31
CA GLU A 89 -16.19 -5.53 2.66
C GLU A 89 -15.39 -4.26 2.87
N VAL A 90 -15.75 -3.47 3.89
CA VAL A 90 -15.06 -2.22 4.24
C VAL A 90 -14.57 -2.27 5.68
N SER A 91 -13.36 -1.77 5.91
CA SER A 91 -12.77 -1.63 7.23
C SER A 91 -13.03 -0.22 7.78
N ILE A 92 -13.58 -0.15 8.99
CA ILE A 92 -13.84 1.13 9.68
C ILE A 92 -12.61 1.53 10.49
N VAL A 93 -11.75 2.39 9.92
CA VAL A 93 -10.61 2.94 10.65
C VAL A 93 -10.98 4.24 11.35
N SER A 94 -10.40 4.48 12.53
CA SER A 94 -10.63 5.72 13.28
C SER A 94 -9.52 6.73 12.98
N CYS A 95 -9.89 7.91 12.49
CA CYS A 95 -8.91 8.99 12.28
C CYS A 95 -8.26 9.39 13.62
N PRO A 96 -6.92 9.41 13.75
CA PRO A 96 -6.26 9.79 15.01
C PRO A 96 -6.43 11.27 15.37
N HIS A 97 -6.79 12.12 14.40
CA HIS A 97 -6.96 13.57 14.61
C HIS A 97 -8.36 13.94 15.12
N CYS A 98 -9.40 13.29 14.61
CA CYS A 98 -10.79 13.65 14.91
C CYS A 98 -11.64 12.50 15.45
N GLN A 99 -11.09 11.28 15.55
CA GLN A 99 -11.80 10.05 15.92
C GLN A 99 -13.02 9.73 15.04
N ALA A 100 -13.13 10.34 13.86
CA ALA A 100 -14.16 9.96 12.90
C ALA A 100 -13.87 8.55 12.36
N GLY A 101 -14.90 7.72 12.26
CA GLY A 101 -14.85 6.44 11.55
C GLY A 101 -14.83 6.70 10.06
N ILE A 102 -13.87 6.11 9.36
CA ILE A 102 -13.70 6.20 7.91
C ILE A 102 -13.84 4.80 7.35
N GLU A 103 -14.74 4.65 6.39
CA GLU A 103 -14.96 3.41 5.64
C GLU A 103 -13.90 3.31 4.55
N LEU A 104 -13.01 2.32 4.66
CA LEU A 104 -12.00 2.03 3.66
C LEU A 104 -12.32 0.69 3.00
N GLU A 105 -12.49 0.73 1.69
CA GLU A 105 -12.61 -0.46 0.85
C GLU A 105 -11.20 -0.93 0.48
N PHE A 106 -10.84 -2.14 0.89
CA PHE A 106 -9.59 -2.78 0.52
C PHE A 106 -9.93 -3.97 -0.37
N GLU A 107 -9.27 -4.10 -1.51
CA GLU A 107 -9.26 -5.37 -2.24
C GLU A 107 -8.38 -6.35 -1.46
N ASP A 108 -8.99 -7.15 -0.58
CA ASP A 108 -8.31 -8.26 0.09
C ASP A 108 -8.02 -9.36 -0.94
N GLY A 109 -6.77 -9.40 -1.38
CA GLY A 109 -6.26 -10.50 -2.18
C GLY A 109 -6.28 -10.26 -3.69
N PRO A 110 -5.42 -11.00 -4.40
CA PRO A 110 -5.07 -10.72 -5.78
C PRO A 110 -6.34 -10.70 -6.63
N ASP A 111 -6.34 -9.85 -7.65
CA ASP A 111 -7.09 -10.05 -8.88
C ASP A 111 -6.83 -11.48 -9.37
N THR A 112 -7.53 -12.45 -8.79
CA THR A 112 -7.94 -13.64 -9.50
C THR A 112 -9.03 -13.10 -10.39
N ASN A 113 -8.59 -12.61 -11.54
CA ASN A 113 -9.41 -12.55 -12.71
C ASN A 113 -9.52 -13.97 -13.27
N PRO A 114 -10.57 -14.77 -12.99
CA PRO A 114 -10.93 -15.85 -13.87
C PRO A 114 -11.79 -15.27 -15.00
N LEU A 115 -11.26 -14.37 -15.85
CA LEU A 115 -11.89 -14.20 -17.17
C LEU A 115 -11.52 -15.39 -18.05
N SER A 116 -12.24 -16.47 -17.77
CA SER A 116 -13.08 -17.15 -18.75
C SER A 116 -12.38 -17.61 -20.03
N SER A 117 -12.15 -18.93 -20.05
CA SER A 117 -12.20 -19.77 -21.23
C SER A 117 -12.99 -19.15 -22.40
N GLN A 118 -12.35 -19.03 -23.56
CA GLN A 118 -12.86 -19.45 -24.88
C GLN A 118 -11.79 -19.36 -25.96
#